data_AF-A0A960MKC0-F1
#
_entry.id   AF-A0A960MKC0-F1
#
_cell.length_a   1.000
_cell.length_b   1.000
_cell.length_c   1.000
_cell.angle_alpha   90.00
_cell.angle_beta   90.00
_cell.angle_gamma   90.00
#
_symmetry.space_group_name_H-M   'P 1'
#
loop_
_entity.id
_entity.type
_entity.pdbx_description
1 polymer ?
#
loop_
_entity_poly.entity_id
_entity_poly.type
_entity_poly.pdbx_seq_one_letter_code
_entity_poly.pdbx_strand_id
1 'polypeptide(L)'
;FDTPLWVDSGMEKLRELVIAKAKVSVVEEKKKILEKELREVSIRVNLFEKILIPRTQGNIKKIRVFLGDQELSSVAQAKVAKAKILKKKKESVA
;
A
#
# COMPACT_ATOMS: atom_id res chain seq x y z
N PHE A 1 4.62 -4.15 71.53
CA PHE A 1 4.24 -4.21 70.10
C PHE A 1 3.37 -3.00 69.83
N ASP A 2 4.00 -1.87 69.50
CA ASP A 2 3.27 -0.61 69.28
C ASP A 2 3.57 -0.19 67.84
N THR A 3 2.64 -0.50 66.94
CA THR A 3 2.75 -0.09 65.53
C THR A 3 2.40 1.39 65.46
N PRO A 4 3.29 2.26 64.95
CA PRO A 4 3.00 3.67 64.88
C PRO A 4 1.76 3.96 64.02
N LEU A 5 0.92 4.90 64.46
CA LEU A 5 -0.33 5.29 63.78
C LEU A 5 -0.17 5.73 62.32
N TRP A 6 1.05 6.11 61.90
CA TRP A 6 1.34 6.49 60.52
C TRP A 6 1.52 5.30 59.57
N VAL A 7 1.72 4.08 60.09
CA VAL A 7 1.98 2.88 59.29
C VAL A 7 0.76 2.49 58.46
N ASP A 8 -0.45 2.58 59.00
CA ASP A 8 -1.67 2.24 58.27
C ASP A 8 -1.89 3.17 57.07
N SER A 9 -1.75 4.48 57.27
CA SER A 9 -1.81 5.47 56.20
C SER A 9 -0.68 5.30 55.16
N GLY A 10 0.50 4.87 55.61
CA GLY A 10 1.62 4.53 54.72
C GLY A 10 1.34 3.30 53.85
N MET A 11 0.72 2.28 54.44
CA MET A 11 0.32 1.05 53.75
C MET A 11 -0.76 1.30 52.71
N GLU A 12 -1.72 2.19 53.00
CA GLU A 12 -2.76 2.58 52.04
C GLU A 12 -2.15 3.30 50.82
N LYS A 13 -1.29 4.29 51.05
CA LYS A 13 -0.57 4.97 49.96
C LYS A 13 0.33 4.05 49.15
N LEU A 14 1.00 3.11 49.81
CA LEU A 14 1.83 2.11 49.13
C LEU A 14 0.97 1.21 48.23
N ARG A 15 -0.21 0.81 48.70
CA ARG A 15 -1.17 0.01 47.91
C ARG A 15 -1.62 0.76 46.66
N GLU A 16 -1.97 2.03 46.79
CA GLU A 16 -2.34 2.88 45.65
C GLU A 16 -1.20 3.01 44.64
N LEU A 17 0.04 3.21 45.12
CA LEU A 17 1.22 3.33 44.27
C LEU A 17 1.48 2.03 43.50
N VAL A 18 1.37 0.87 44.16
CA VAL A 18 1.51 -0.44 43.51
C VAL A 18 0.44 -0.64 42.44
N ILE A 19 -0.82 -0.28 42.71
CA ILE A 19 -1.91 -0.36 41.73
C ILE A 19 -1.63 0.56 40.53
N ALA A 20 -1.21 1.79 40.78
CA ALA A 20 -0.87 2.74 39.72
C ALA A 20 0.30 2.24 38.86
N LYS A 21 1.35 1.70 39.50
CA LYS A 21 2.50 1.12 38.80
C LYS A 21 2.11 -0.06 37.92
N ALA A 22 1.24 -0.95 38.42
CA ALA A 22 0.71 -2.06 37.64
C ALA A 22 -0.09 -1.57 36.42
N LYS A 23 -0.94 -0.56 36.58
CA LYS A 23 -1.69 0.06 35.46
C LYS A 23 -0.76 0.64 34.40
N VAL A 24 0.27 1.38 34.81
CA VAL A 24 1.28 1.95 33.90
C VAL A 24 1.99 0.84 33.13
N SER A 25 2.40 -0.24 33.81
CA SER A 25 3.07 -1.37 33.16
C SER A 25 2.20 -2.03 32.08
N VAL A 26 0.90 -2.18 32.33
CA VAL A 26 -0.03 -2.75 31.34
C VAL A 26 -0.21 -1.82 30.14
N VAL A 27 -0.30 -0.51 30.36
CA VAL A 27 -0.47 0.47 29.27
C VAL A 27 0.79 0.53 28.40
N GLU A 28 1.98 0.48 29.01
CA GLU A 28 3.24 0.53 28.27
C GLU A 28 3.41 -0.70 27.37
N GLU A 29 3.05 -1.90 27.86
CA GLU A 29 3.10 -3.11 27.04
C GLU A 29 2.12 -3.04 25.86
N LYS A 30 0.90 -2.55 26.10
CA LYS A 30 -0.09 -2.33 25.02
C LYS A 30 0.43 -1.35 23.98
N LYS A 31 1.02 -0.24 24.41
CA LYS A 31 1.60 0.77 23.52
C LYS A 31 2.71 0.17 22.66
N LYS A 32 3.60 -0.62 23.24
CA LYS A 32 4.71 -1.28 22.53
C LYS A 32 4.22 -2.24 21.45
N ILE A 33 3.15 -2.99 21.72
CA ILE A 33 2.52 -3.87 20.73
C ILE A 33 1.96 -3.04 19.58
N LEU A 34 1.19 -1.98 19.88
CA LEU A 34 0.62 -1.09 18.87
C LEU A 34 1.69 -0.41 18.02
N GLU A 35 2.79 0.04 18.61
CA GLU A 35 3.90 0.67 17.87
C GLU A 35 4.54 -0.30 16.88
N LYS A 36 4.69 -1.58 17.26
CA LYS A 36 5.20 -2.62 16.37
C LYS A 36 4.25 -2.82 15.18
N GLU A 37 2.96 -3.00 15.44
CA GLU A 37 1.96 -3.17 14.38
C GLU A 37 1.88 -1.95 13.46
N LEU A 38 1.89 -0.75 14.04
CA LEU A 38 1.88 0.50 13.29
C LEU A 38 3.10 0.60 12.37
N ARG A 39 4.28 0.20 12.85
CA ARG A 39 5.50 0.18 12.04
C ARG A 39 5.38 -0.80 10.87
N GLU A 40 4.86 -2.01 11.09
CA GLU A 40 4.67 -2.99 10.02
C GLU A 40 3.68 -2.50 8.96
N VAL A 41 2.56 -1.91 9.38
CA VAL A 41 1.58 -1.31 8.47
C VAL A 41 2.17 -0.12 7.72
N SER A 42 2.93 0.75 8.39
CA SER A 42 3.57 1.91 7.77
C SER A 42 4.60 1.50 6.70
N ILE A 43 5.42 0.49 6.97
CA ILE A 43 6.35 -0.08 5.99
C ILE A 43 5.57 -0.61 4.78
N ARG A 44 4.46 -1.31 5.02
CA ARG A 44 3.60 -1.85 3.96
C ARG A 44 3.01 -0.74 3.09
N VAL A 45 2.48 0.32 3.70
CA VAL A 45 1.97 1.50 2.96
C VAL A 45 3.07 2.12 2.12
N ASN A 46 4.26 2.30 2.67
CA ASN A 46 5.39 2.85 1.93
C ASN A 46 5.82 1.95 0.75
N LEU A 47 5.83 0.63 0.95
CA LEU A 47 6.09 -0.34 -0.13
C LEU A 47 5.06 -0.22 -1.27
N PHE A 48 3.78 -0.06 -0.93
CA PHE A 48 2.73 0.16 -1.92
C PHE A 48 2.90 1.48 -2.66
N GLU A 49 2.99 2.59 -1.93
CA GLU A 49 3.05 3.94 -2.49
C GLU A 49 4.29 4.18 -3.34
N LYS A 50 5.46 3.73 -2.86
CA LYS A 50 6.73 4.09 -3.48
C LYS A 50 7.22 3.07 -4.51
N ILE A 51 6.79 1.80 -4.42
CA ILE A 51 7.33 0.73 -5.27
C ILE A 51 6.23 0.06 -6.08
N LEU A 52 5.25 -0.57 -5.42
CA LEU A 52 4.31 -1.46 -6.11
C LEU A 52 3.35 -0.70 -7.04
N ILE A 53 2.78 0.41 -6.58
CA ILE A 53 1.86 1.23 -7.39
C ILE A 53 2.59 1.80 -8.62
N PRO A 54 3.75 2.49 -8.48
CA PRO A 54 4.47 3.01 -9.64
C PRO A 54 4.90 1.91 -10.63
N ARG A 55 5.40 0.77 -10.14
CA ARG A 55 5.79 -0.37 -10.99
C ARG A 55 4.61 -0.92 -11.78
N THR A 56 3.47 -1.08 -11.13
CA THR A 56 2.24 -1.60 -11.76
C THR A 56 1.72 -0.63 -12.81
N GLN A 57 1.71 0.68 -12.52
CA GLN A 57 1.33 1.71 -13.51
C GLN A 57 2.28 1.71 -14.72
N GLY A 58 3.58 1.54 -14.50
CA GLY A 58 4.57 1.38 -15.58
C GLY A 58 4.28 0.17 -16.47
N ASN A 59 3.97 -0.98 -15.86
CA ASN A 59 3.59 -2.19 -16.59
C ASN A 59 2.31 -1.99 -17.41
N ILE A 60 1.27 -1.40 -16.83
CA ILE A 60 0.02 -1.08 -17.53
C ILE A 60 0.29 -0.17 -18.73
N LYS A 61 1.11 0.87 -18.56
CA LYS A 61 1.48 1.79 -19.65
C LYS A 61 2.18 1.03 -20.78
N LYS A 62 3.11 0.13 -20.46
CA LYS A 62 3.83 -0.69 -21.45
C LYS A 62 2.89 -1.59 -22.26
N ILE A 63 1.98 -2.28 -21.58
CA ILE A 63 0.96 -3.12 -22.22
C ILE A 63 0.07 -2.28 -23.14
N ARG A 64 -0.39 -1.12 -22.67
CA ARG A 64 -1.27 -0.23 -23.45
C ARG A 64 -0.60 0.30 -24.71
N VAL A 65 0.67 0.68 -24.64
CA VAL A 65 1.43 1.13 -25.82
C VAL A 65 1.54 0.00 -26.84
N PHE A 66 1.92 -1.20 -26.39
CA PHE A 66 2.04 -2.37 -27.27
C PHE A 66 0.71 -2.71 -27.99
N LEU A 67 -0.41 -2.70 -27.25
CA LEU A 67 -1.72 -2.94 -27.85
C LEU A 67 -2.11 -1.85 -28.86
N GLY A 68 -1.84 -0.58 -28.53
CA GLY A 68 -2.09 0.54 -29.44
C GLY A 68 -1.28 0.45 -30.73
N ASP A 69 -0.02 0.07 -30.65
CA ASP A 69 0.84 -0.13 -31.82
C ASP A 69 0.35 -1.29 -32.70
N GLN A 70 -0.15 -2.37 -32.08
CA GLN A 70 -0.73 -3.52 -32.78
C GLN A 70 -2.02 -3.15 -33.54
N GLU A 71 -2.89 -2.34 -32.92
CA GLU A 71 -4.10 -1.81 -33.57
C GLU A 71 -3.73 -0.89 -34.75
N LEU A 72 -2.78 0.03 -34.55
CA LEU A 72 -2.36 0.97 -35.59
C LEU A 72 -1.74 0.25 -36.80
N SER A 73 -0.90 -0.76 -36.55
CA SER A 73 -0.31 -1.63 -37.57
C SER A 73 -1.38 -2.36 -38.39
N SER A 74 -2.40 -2.91 -37.71
CA SER A 74 -3.51 -3.61 -38.35
C SER A 74 -4.31 -2.69 -39.29
N VAL A 75 -4.61 -1.47 -38.84
CA VAL A 75 -5.31 -0.46 -39.66
C VAL A 75 -4.46 -0.01 -40.83
N ALA A 76 -3.15 0.20 -40.64
CA ALA A 76 -2.23 0.56 -41.70
C ALA A 76 -2.18 -0.53 -42.80
N GLN A 77 -2.08 -1.80 -42.41
CA GLN A 77 -2.14 -2.93 -43.34
C GLN A 77 -3.47 -2.96 -44.12
N ALA A 78 -4.60 -2.75 -43.44
CA ALA A 78 -5.91 -2.68 -44.10
C ALA A 78 -5.99 -1.53 -45.12
N LYS A 79 -5.44 -0.35 -44.79
CA LYS A 79 -5.35 0.80 -45.72
C LYS A 79 -4.51 0.46 -46.95
N VAL A 80 -3.35 -0.16 -46.77
CA VAL A 80 -2.46 -0.57 -47.87
C VAL A 80 -3.14 -1.61 -48.78
N ALA A 81 -3.80 -2.61 -48.19
CA ALA A 81 -4.54 -3.62 -48.93
C ALA A 81 -5.66 -2.97 -49.77
N LYS A 82 -6.45 -2.07 -49.18
CA LYS A 82 -7.51 -1.34 -49.90
C LYS A 82 -6.96 -0.49 -51.05
N ALA A 83 -5.84 0.21 -50.84
CA ALA A 83 -5.19 1.00 -51.89
C ALA A 83 -4.72 0.13 -53.07
N LYS A 84 -4.14 -1.04 -52.80
CA LYS A 84 -3.76 -2.02 -53.85
C LYS A 84 -4.95 -2.51 -54.65
N ILE A 85 -6.07 -2.84 -53.99
CA ILE A 85 -7.30 -3.29 -54.66
C ILE A 85 -7.87 -2.19 -55.56
N LEU A 86 -7.91 -0.94 -55.08
CA LEU A 86 -8.39 0.20 -55.86
C LEU A 86 -7.52 0.48 -57.09
N LYS A 87 -6.20 0.35 -56.97
CA LYS A 87 -5.27 0.50 -58.10
C LYS A 87 -5.54 -0.57 -59.17
N LYS A 88 -5.65 -1.83 -58.76
CA LYS A 88 -5.96 -2.96 -59.66
C LYS A 88 -7.34 -2.82 -60.34
N LYS A 89 -8.32 -2.25 -59.63
CA LYS A 89 -9.65 -1.97 -60.19
C LYS A 89 -9.63 -0.83 -61.22
N LYS A 90 -8.77 0.19 -61.05
CA LYS A 90 -8.57 1.23 -62.08
C LYS A 90 -7.88 0.67 -63.33
N GLU A 91 -6.87 -0.18 -63.16
CA GLU A 91 -6.12 -0.81 -64.26
C GLU A 91 -6.92 -1.84 -65.06
N SER A 92 -8.05 -2.32 -64.55
CA SER A 92 -8.95 -3.27 -65.26
C SER A 92 -10.15 -2.59 -65.91
N VAL A 93 -10.38 -1.30 -65.62
CA VAL A 93 -11.45 -0.47 -66.19
C VAL A 93 -10.92 0.51 -67.24
N ALA A 94 -9.60 0.72 -67.29
CA ALA A 94 -8.88 1.35 -68.39
C ALA A 94 -8.42 0.30 -69.40
#